data_AF-A0A2T7FST3-F1
#
_entry.id   AF-A0A2T7FST3-F1
#
_cell.length_a   1.000
_cell.length_b   1.000
_cell.length_c   1.000
_cell.angle_alpha   90.00
_cell.angle_beta   90.00
_cell.angle_gamma   90.00
#
_symmetry.space_group_name_H-M   'P 1'
#
loop_
_entity.id
_entity.type
_entity.pdbx_description
1 polymer ?
#
loop_
_entity_poly.entity_id
_entity_poly.type
_entity_poly.pdbx_seq_one_letter_code
_entity_poly.pdbx_strand_id
1 'polypeptide(L)'
;MKLTKMFLTSALIGGIAAPAFAATEGSTSTALNLRTGPSEFTESQMVLDANASVSIEGCLEDLTWCKVTADDNTGWVSGDYLTVGEDAQAVAALNADGTEKGPCCMDRI
;
A
#
# COMPACT_ATOMS: atom_id res chain seq x y z
N MET A 1 -35.19 2.56 57.14
CA MET A 1 -34.79 1.59 56.10
C MET A 1 -34.43 2.38 54.84
N LYS A 2 -33.18 2.36 54.40
CA LYS A 2 -32.70 3.09 53.21
C LYS A 2 -33.03 2.26 51.96
N LEU A 3 -33.88 2.77 51.08
CA LEU A 3 -34.13 2.16 49.77
C LEU A 3 -33.09 2.68 48.78
N THR A 4 -32.14 1.82 48.43
CA THR A 4 -31.14 2.08 47.40
C THR A 4 -31.76 1.78 46.03
N LYS A 5 -31.98 2.82 45.21
CA LYS A 5 -32.54 2.71 43.86
C LYS A 5 -31.49 2.16 42.90
N MET A 6 -31.80 1.02 42.29
CA MET A 6 -31.02 0.39 41.23
C MET A 6 -31.31 1.11 39.92
N PHE A 7 -30.28 1.73 39.33
CA PHE A 7 -30.31 2.21 37.95
C PHE A 7 -29.23 1.45 37.17
N LEU A 8 -29.66 0.43 36.40
CA LEU A 8 -28.83 -0.17 35.36
C LEU A 8 -29.15 0.57 34.06
N THR A 9 -28.35 1.57 33.71
CA THR A 9 -28.38 2.19 32.39
C THR A 9 -27.54 1.36 31.43
N SER A 10 -28.21 0.64 30.53
CA SER A 10 -27.58 -0.07 29.42
C SER A 10 -27.18 0.95 28.35
N ALA A 11 -25.87 1.15 28.16
CA ALA A 11 -25.32 1.91 27.04
C ALA A 11 -24.69 0.91 26.06
N LEU A 12 -25.42 0.55 25.00
CA LEU A 12 -24.86 -0.21 23.89
C LEU A 12 -24.19 0.78 22.94
N ILE A 13 -22.86 0.85 23.01
CA ILE A 13 -22.03 1.68 22.14
C ILE A 13 -22.02 1.03 20.75
N GLY A 14 -22.62 1.72 19.77
CA GLY A 14 -22.55 1.33 18.36
C GLY A 14 -21.12 1.51 17.83
N GLY A 15 -20.45 0.40 17.52
CA GLY A 15 -19.14 0.41 16.88
C GLY A 15 -19.28 0.84 15.41
N ILE A 16 -18.63 1.95 15.05
CA ILE A 16 -18.45 2.33 13.66
C ILE A 16 -17.31 1.45 13.14
N ALA A 17 -17.61 0.47 12.28
CA ALA A 17 -16.58 -0.27 11.57
C ALA A 17 -15.95 0.67 10.55
N ALA A 18 -14.71 1.10 10.78
CA ALA A 18 -13.94 1.83 9.78
C ALA A 18 -13.58 0.87 8.63
N PRO A 19 -13.54 1.35 7.37
CA PRO A 19 -13.04 0.53 6.28
C PRO A 19 -11.57 0.20 6.52
N ALA A 20 -11.23 -1.09 6.54
CA ALA A 20 -9.86 -1.55 6.51
C ALA A 20 -9.40 -1.52 5.05
N PHE A 21 -8.48 -0.62 4.72
CA PHE A 21 -7.76 -0.69 3.44
C PHE A 21 -6.85 -1.91 3.50
N ALA A 22 -7.03 -2.85 2.58
CA ALA A 22 -6.14 -3.98 2.45
C ALA A 22 -4.78 -3.45 1.94
N ALA A 23 -3.76 -3.50 2.80
CA ALA A 23 -2.40 -3.24 2.35
C ALA A 23 -1.95 -4.35 1.42
N THR A 24 -1.21 -4.00 0.36
CA THR A 24 -0.62 -5.00 -0.53
C THR A 24 0.81 -5.28 -0.08
N GLU A 25 1.12 -6.55 0.15
CA GLU A 25 2.47 -6.97 0.52
C GLU A 25 3.38 -6.98 -0.72
N GLY A 26 4.62 -6.55 -0.53
CA GLY A 26 5.64 -6.53 -1.56
C GLY A 26 7.04 -6.64 -0.99
N SER A 27 8.03 -6.51 -1.86
CA SER A 27 9.44 -6.48 -1.48
C SER A 27 10.24 -5.54 -2.37
N THR A 28 11.41 -5.13 -1.88
CA THR A 28 12.37 -4.34 -2.67
C THR A 28 13.17 -5.26 -3.61
N SER A 29 13.44 -4.82 -4.84
CA SER A 29 14.30 -5.56 -5.77
C SER A 29 15.79 -5.32 -5.53
N THR A 30 16.14 -4.24 -4.83
CA THR A 30 17.50 -3.80 -4.51
C THR A 30 17.51 -2.99 -3.21
N ALA A 31 18.70 -2.58 -2.76
CA ALA A 31 18.81 -1.62 -1.67
C ALA A 31 18.15 -0.28 -2.08
N LEU A 32 17.19 0.18 -1.29
CA LEU A 32 16.27 1.25 -1.69
C LEU A 32 16.07 2.26 -0.56
N ASN A 33 16.16 3.56 -0.89
CA ASN A 33 15.93 4.62 0.09
C ASN A 33 14.43 4.74 0.41
N LEU A 34 14.09 4.68 1.70
CA LEU A 34 12.80 5.10 2.24
C LEU A 34 12.86 6.60 2.54
N ARG A 35 12.07 7.38 1.82
CA ARG A 35 12.15 8.84 1.84
C ARG A 35 10.94 9.49 2.51
N THR A 36 11.14 10.71 3.00
CA THR A 36 10.07 11.51 3.63
C THR A 36 9.01 12.02 2.63
N GLY A 37 9.30 12.00 1.32
CA GLY A 37 8.35 12.39 0.27
C GLY A 37 8.60 11.71 -1.09
N PRO A 38 7.65 11.83 -2.04
CA PRO A 38 7.72 11.18 -3.35
C PRO A 38 8.63 11.96 -4.32
N SER A 39 9.92 12.08 -3.97
CA SER A 39 10.91 12.75 -4.81
C SER A 39 12.33 12.33 -4.45
N GLU A 40 13.20 12.22 -5.44
CA GLU A 40 14.62 11.92 -5.28
C GLU A 40 15.41 12.98 -4.47
N PHE A 41 14.87 14.19 -4.34
CA PHE A 41 15.48 15.30 -3.60
C PHE A 41 15.05 15.37 -2.13
N THR A 42 14.09 14.53 -1.72
CA THR A 42 13.63 14.50 -0.33
C THR A 42 14.59 13.72 0.56
N GLU A 43 14.57 13.98 1.86
CA GLU A 43 15.44 13.31 2.82
C GLU A 43 15.19 11.79 2.85
N SER A 44 16.28 11.01 2.85
CA SER A 44 16.23 9.57 3.09
C SER A 44 16.19 9.32 4.61
N GLN A 45 15.11 8.71 5.09
CA GLN A 45 14.94 8.33 6.49
C GLN A 45 15.82 7.12 6.82
N MET A 46 15.84 6.15 5.91
CA MET A 46 16.63 4.93 6.02
C MET A 46 16.81 4.27 4.64
N VAL A 47 17.68 3.27 4.60
CA VAL A 47 17.85 2.39 3.44
C VAL A 47 17.28 1.02 3.79
N LEU A 48 16.37 0.54 2.95
CA LEU A 48 15.87 -0.83 2.99
C LEU A 48 16.86 -1.72 2.24
N ASP A 49 17.17 -2.89 2.79
CA ASP A 49 17.98 -3.88 2.09
C ASP A 49 17.26 -4.44 0.86
N ALA A 50 17.99 -5.13 -0.02
CA ALA A 50 17.39 -5.86 -1.12
C ALA A 50 16.53 -7.02 -0.61
N ASN A 51 15.38 -7.26 -1.24
CA ASN A 51 14.36 -8.23 -0.83
C ASN A 51 13.72 -7.94 0.54
N ALA A 52 13.84 -6.71 1.04
CA ALA A 52 13.15 -6.28 2.25
C ALA A 52 11.63 -6.33 2.01
N SER A 53 10.90 -7.01 2.90
CA SER A 53 9.44 -7.04 2.87
C SER A 53 8.85 -5.70 3.27
N VAL A 54 7.86 -5.25 2.52
CA VAL A 54 7.17 -3.97 2.76
C VAL A 54 5.67 -4.13 2.56
N SER A 55 4.90 -3.40 3.36
CA SER A 55 3.47 -3.23 3.18
C SER A 55 3.22 -1.96 2.38
N ILE A 56 2.74 -2.09 1.15
CA ILE A 56 2.42 -0.97 0.26
C ILE A 56 1.01 -0.47 0.62
N GLU A 57 0.94 0.77 1.08
CA GLU A 57 -0.32 1.45 1.45
C GLU A 57 -1.03 2.02 0.22
N GLY A 58 -0.26 2.40 -0.80
CA GLY A 58 -0.75 2.96 -2.05
C GLY A 58 0.36 3.66 -2.82
N CYS A 59 0.11 3.91 -4.10
CA CYS A 59 1.06 4.60 -4.98
C CYS A 59 0.43 5.87 -5.55
N LEU A 60 1.27 6.77 -6.05
CA LEU A 60 0.82 7.86 -6.91
C LEU A 60 0.17 7.30 -8.18
N GLU A 61 -0.62 8.12 -8.87
CA GLU A 61 -1.36 7.72 -10.07
C GLU A 61 -0.45 7.23 -11.20
N ASP A 62 0.77 7.78 -11.30
CA ASP A 62 1.79 7.37 -12.26
C ASP A 62 2.69 6.22 -11.76
N LEU A 63 2.42 5.67 -10.57
CA LEU A 63 3.17 4.63 -9.86
C LEU A 63 4.67 4.91 -9.65
N THR A 64 5.14 6.13 -9.91
CA THR A 64 6.56 6.48 -9.77
C THR A 64 7.02 6.38 -8.32
N TRP A 65 6.09 6.65 -7.39
CA TRP A 65 6.31 6.59 -5.96
C TRP A 65 5.19 5.83 -5.25
N CYS A 66 5.58 4.92 -4.38
CA CYS A 66 4.69 4.18 -3.52
C CYS A 66 4.96 4.51 -2.05
N LYS A 67 3.88 4.78 -1.33
CA LYS A 67 3.91 4.89 0.12
C LYS A 67 3.89 3.49 0.70
N VAL A 68 4.90 3.19 1.49
CA VAL A 68 5.11 1.88 2.08
C VAL A 68 5.38 2.01 3.57
N THR A 69 5.06 0.95 4.30
CA THR A 69 5.48 0.74 5.67
C THR A 69 6.43 -0.46 5.70
N ALA A 70 7.63 -0.22 6.22
CA ALA A 70 8.67 -1.23 6.44
C ALA A 70 9.01 -1.23 7.93
N ASP A 71 8.82 -2.37 8.59
CA ASP A 71 8.79 -2.47 10.05
C ASP A 71 7.81 -1.42 10.65
N ASP A 72 8.32 -0.49 11.46
CA ASP A 72 7.55 0.62 12.05
C ASP A 72 7.75 1.96 11.32
N ASN A 73 8.42 1.97 10.15
CA ASN A 73 8.75 3.17 9.41
C ASN A 73 7.89 3.29 8.15
N THR A 74 7.10 4.36 8.09
CA THR A 74 6.31 4.71 6.90
C THR A 74 6.99 5.82 6.11
N GLY A 75 7.11 5.62 4.79
CA GLY A 75 7.71 6.60 3.89
C GLY A 75 7.40 6.30 2.42
N TRP A 76 8.17 6.94 1.54
CA TRP A 76 8.01 6.83 0.09
C TRP A 76 9.23 6.14 -0.53
N VAL A 77 8.96 5.19 -1.40
CA VAL A 77 9.98 4.52 -2.23
C VAL A 77 9.60 4.63 -3.70
N SER A 78 10.58 4.53 -4.59
CA SER A 78 10.30 4.50 -6.02
C SER A 78 9.65 3.17 -6.39
N GLY A 79 8.53 3.23 -7.12
CA GLY A 79 7.75 2.06 -7.53
C GLY A 79 8.53 1.13 -8.47
N ASP A 80 9.46 1.65 -9.25
CA ASP A 80 10.30 0.87 -10.17
C ASP A 80 11.09 -0.24 -9.46
N TYR A 81 11.32 -0.10 -8.15
CA TYR A 81 12.11 -1.03 -7.34
C TYR A 81 11.27 -1.86 -6.37
N LEU A 82 9.95 -1.84 -6.50
CA LEU A 82 9.05 -2.70 -5.73
C LEU A 82 8.54 -3.86 -6.57
N THR A 83 8.52 -5.04 -5.95
CA THR A 83 7.93 -6.27 -6.48
C THR A 83 6.75 -6.70 -5.62
N VAL A 84 5.67 -7.16 -6.27
CA VAL A 84 4.45 -7.72 -5.65
C VAL A 84 4.17 -9.11 -6.25
N GLY A 85 3.68 -10.10 -5.49
CA GLY A 85 3.57 -11.51 -5.92
C GLY A 85 2.26 -11.86 -6.66
N GLU A 86 2.12 -12.97 -7.43
CA GLU A 86 2.93 -14.22 -7.53
C GLU A 86 3.80 -14.38 -8.80
N ASP A 87 3.70 -13.49 -9.81
CA ASP A 87 4.56 -13.50 -11.02
C ASP A 87 5.47 -12.26 -11.10
N ALA A 88 6.02 -11.82 -9.95
CA ALA A 88 7.04 -10.78 -9.77
C ALA A 88 7.24 -9.77 -10.94
N GLN A 89 6.21 -8.99 -11.23
CA GLN A 89 6.32 -7.80 -12.08
C GLN A 89 6.52 -6.57 -11.19
N ALA A 90 7.39 -5.65 -11.60
CA ALA A 90 7.56 -4.38 -10.89
C ALA A 90 6.24 -3.61 -10.88
N VAL A 91 5.91 -2.85 -9.83
CA VAL A 91 4.68 -2.03 -9.86
C VAL A 91 4.69 -1.01 -11.00
N ALA A 92 5.86 -0.58 -11.48
CA ALA A 92 5.99 0.20 -12.71
C ALA A 92 5.46 -0.51 -13.98
N ALA A 93 5.48 -1.85 -14.00
CA ALA A 93 4.92 -2.65 -15.08
C ALA A 93 3.39 -2.72 -15.04
N LEU A 94 2.73 -2.37 -13.91
CA LEU A 94 1.27 -2.25 -13.87
C LEU A 94 0.77 -1.05 -14.69
N ASN A 95 1.60 -0.03 -14.92
CA ASN A 95 1.28 1.05 -15.87
C ASN A 95 1.37 0.62 -17.35
N ALA A 96 2.10 -0.46 -17.64
CA ALA A 96 2.23 -0.98 -19.00
C ALA A 96 1.06 -1.88 -19.43
N ASP A 97 0.25 -2.36 -18.48
CA ASP A 97 -0.98 -3.13 -18.68
C ASP A 97 -2.20 -2.24 -19.08
N GLY A 98 -2.00 -0.94 -19.29
CA GLY A 98 -3.02 -0.07 -19.86
C GLY A 98 -3.42 -0.39 -21.32
N THR A 99 -2.95 -1.46 -21.96
CA THR A 99 -3.36 -1.80 -23.33
C THR A 99 -3.14 -3.27 -23.75
N GLU A 100 -3.80 -4.23 -23.12
CA GLU A 100 -4.23 -5.43 -23.87
C GLU A 100 -5.68 -5.30 -24.31
N LYS A 101 -5.84 -4.58 -25.42
CA LYS A 101 -6.88 -4.89 -26.40
C LYS A 101 -6.67 -6.35 -26.80
N GLY A 102 -7.32 -7.28 -26.09
CA GLY A 102 -7.45 -8.67 -26.51
C GLY A 102 -7.90 -8.71 -27.98
N PRO A 103 -7.44 -9.70 -28.78
CA PRO A 103 -7.73 -9.77 -30.20
C PRO A 103 -9.18 -10.22 -30.43
N CYS A 104 -10.14 -9.35 -30.11
CA CYS A 104 -11.56 -9.57 -30.36
C CYS A 104 -12.01 -8.78 -31.58
N CYS A 105 -11.36 -9.03 -32.73
CA CYS A 105 -11.94 -8.94 -34.08
C CYS A 105 -10.84 -9.11 -35.15
N MET A 106 -10.38 -10.33 -35.37
CA MET A 106 -9.86 -10.73 -36.68
C MET A 106 -11.03 -10.84 -37.66
N ASP A 107 -11.57 -9.69 -38.06
CA ASP A 107 -12.53 -9.59 -39.17
C ASP A 107 -12.36 -8.25 -39.87
N ARG A 108 -11.49 -8.23 -40.88
CA ARG A 108 -11.62 -7.29 -41.99
C ARG A 108 -11.02 -7.89 -43.26
N ILE A 109 -11.94 -8.43 -44.07
CA ILE A 109 -11.98 -8.58 -45.55
C ILE A 109 -10.64 -8.76 -46.27
#